data_AF-A0A2D7T9E0-F1
#
_entry.id   AF-A0A2D7T9E0-F1
#
_cell.length_a   1.000
_cell.length_b   1.000
_cell.length_c   1.000
_cell.angle_alpha   90.00
_cell.angle_beta   90.00
_cell.angle_gamma   90.00
#
_symmetry.space_group_name_H-M   'P 1'
#
loop_
_entity.id
_entity.type
_entity.pdbx_description
1 polymer ?
#
loop_
_entity_poly.entity_id
_entity_poly.type
_entity_poly.pdbx_seq_one_letter_code
_entity_poly.pdbx_strand_id
1 'polypeptide(L)'
;MEGMFNQKYRIYTTALICILLCINFPNALAETRDDTIPNLENSPLENLTFTTPSEDLSEWKLSVSVSENSQNITKLKLETQICVYDPIVCHSPEFIDMTYNDNLWSGTITTLEKHSYVNWRIHIVYENESELLIPERSDGYAKVWSTCWEIMENKEIITGGADCGDNDENISGFPFFSAIISLTLATIIIKKNQ
;
A
#
# COMPACT_ATOMS: atom_id res chain seq x y z
N MET A 1 10.98 50.31 -35.56
CA MET A 1 9.74 49.74 -35.01
C MET A 1 9.82 48.22 -34.88
N GLU A 2 11.02 47.63 -34.79
CA GLU A 2 11.25 46.18 -34.83
C GLU A 2 11.64 45.60 -33.45
N GLY A 3 12.19 46.42 -32.55
CA GLY A 3 12.62 45.99 -31.22
C GLY A 3 11.49 45.64 -30.25
N MET A 4 10.35 46.34 -30.34
CA MET A 4 9.19 46.08 -29.46
C MET A 4 8.43 44.79 -29.81
N PHE A 5 8.52 44.33 -31.05
CA PHE A 5 7.87 43.09 -31.49
C PHE A 5 8.60 41.86 -30.96
N ASN A 6 9.94 41.90 -30.96
CA ASN A 6 10.80 40.81 -30.51
C ASN A 6 10.80 40.63 -28.97
N GLN A 7 10.64 41.73 -28.21
CA GLN A 7 10.57 41.70 -26.75
C GLN A 7 9.26 41.06 -26.24
N LYS A 8 8.13 41.39 -26.87
CA LYS A 8 6.83 40.78 -26.54
C LYS A 8 6.84 39.28 -26.84
N TYR A 9 7.34 38.87 -28.01
CA TYR A 9 7.45 37.46 -28.37
C TYR A 9 8.32 36.68 -27.39
N ARG A 10 9.46 37.25 -26.95
CA ARG A 10 10.32 36.65 -25.92
C ARG A 10 9.64 36.42 -24.58
N ILE A 11 8.84 37.38 -24.11
CA ILE A 11 8.06 37.27 -22.86
C ILE A 11 6.98 36.20 -23.01
N TYR A 12 6.28 36.16 -24.14
CA TYR A 12 5.27 35.12 -24.40
C TYR A 12 5.91 33.73 -24.51
N THR A 13 7.08 33.59 -25.14
CA THR A 13 7.78 32.31 -25.21
C THR A 13 8.29 31.84 -23.84
N THR A 14 8.78 32.74 -22.99
CA THR A 14 9.21 32.36 -21.62
C THR A 14 8.02 32.01 -20.73
N ALA A 15 6.92 32.77 -20.81
CA ALA A 15 5.69 32.45 -20.09
C ALA A 15 5.10 31.11 -20.54
N LEU A 16 5.10 30.82 -21.85
CA LEU A 16 4.63 29.54 -22.40
C LEU A 16 5.49 28.35 -21.93
N ILE A 17 6.82 28.51 -21.89
CA ILE A 17 7.74 27.48 -21.40
C ILE A 17 7.54 27.25 -19.89
N CYS A 18 7.35 28.30 -19.08
CA CYS A 18 7.03 28.16 -17.66
C CYS A 18 5.69 27.45 -17.45
N ILE A 19 4.65 27.77 -18.23
CA ILE A 19 3.35 27.10 -18.16
C ILE A 19 3.49 25.61 -18.56
N LEU A 20 4.28 25.30 -19.60
CA LEU A 20 4.58 23.93 -20.03
C LEU A 20 5.37 23.11 -19.00
N LEU A 21 6.16 23.77 -18.14
CA LEU A 21 6.88 23.12 -17.05
C LEU A 21 5.96 22.80 -15.86
N CYS A 22 4.92 23.61 -15.62
CA CYS A 22 3.96 23.40 -14.54
C CYS A 22 2.92 22.28 -14.79
N ILE A 23 2.86 21.70 -16.00
CA ILE A 23 1.88 20.63 -16.32
C ILE A 23 2.40 19.21 -16.05
N ASN A 24 3.66 19.06 -15.60
CA ASN A 24 4.24 17.77 -15.23
C ASN A 24 4.17 17.54 -13.72
N PHE A 25 3.02 17.79 -13.10
CA PHE A 25 2.73 17.13 -11.83
C PHE A 25 2.33 15.70 -12.18
N PRO A 26 3.12 14.67 -11.85
CA PRO A 26 2.56 13.33 -11.82
C PRO A 26 1.40 13.40 -10.83
N ASN A 27 0.17 13.22 -11.31
CA ASN A 27 -0.90 12.82 -10.42
C ASN A 27 -0.44 11.46 -9.89
N ALA A 28 0.04 11.41 -8.65
CA ALA A 28 0.26 10.16 -7.95
C ALA A 28 -1.14 9.57 -7.74
N LEU A 29 -1.63 8.85 -8.75
CA LEU A 29 -2.79 8.02 -8.60
C LEU A 29 -2.32 6.90 -7.68
N ALA A 30 -2.70 6.95 -6.42
CA ALA A 30 -2.43 5.87 -5.48
C ALA A 30 -2.92 4.57 -6.10
N GLU A 31 -2.01 3.64 -6.38
CA GLU A 31 -2.40 2.31 -6.83
C GLU A 31 -3.07 1.60 -5.65
N THR A 32 -4.34 1.24 -5.81
CA THR A 32 -5.03 0.36 -4.86
C THR A 32 -4.67 -1.07 -5.24
N ARG A 33 -4.08 -1.83 -4.31
CA ARG A 33 -3.91 -3.28 -4.48
C ARG A 33 -5.13 -4.02 -3.92
N ASP A 34 -5.50 -5.09 -4.61
CA ASP A 34 -6.65 -5.91 -4.23
C ASP A 34 -6.28 -6.91 -3.12
N ASP A 35 -7.21 -7.08 -2.18
CA ASP A 35 -7.12 -8.10 -1.16
C ASP A 35 -7.16 -9.50 -1.76
N THR A 36 -6.39 -10.41 -1.17
CA THR A 36 -6.38 -11.83 -1.55
C THR A 36 -7.31 -12.59 -0.61
N ILE A 37 -8.42 -13.09 -1.14
CA ILE A 37 -9.46 -13.81 -0.40
C ILE A 37 -9.45 -15.29 -0.80
N PRO A 38 -9.49 -16.24 0.16
CA PRO A 38 -9.49 -17.67 -0.16
C PRO A 38 -10.83 -18.11 -0.77
N ASN A 39 -10.79 -19.15 -1.61
CA ASN A 39 -12.02 -19.81 -2.05
C ASN A 39 -12.61 -20.63 -0.89
N LEU A 40 -13.89 -20.42 -0.58
CA LEU A 40 -14.61 -21.09 0.50
C LEU A 40 -15.52 -22.25 0.02
N GLU A 41 -15.69 -22.48 -1.29
CA GLU A 41 -16.66 -23.44 -1.86
C GLU A 41 -16.54 -24.86 -1.31
N ASN A 42 -15.31 -25.29 -0.97
CA ASN A 42 -15.03 -26.63 -0.43
C ASN A 42 -14.64 -26.58 1.06
N SER A 43 -14.94 -25.47 1.74
CA SER A 43 -14.66 -25.27 3.15
C SER A 43 -15.95 -25.30 3.96
N PRO A 44 -15.88 -25.63 5.26
CA PRO A 44 -17.03 -25.51 6.16
C PRO A 44 -17.34 -24.06 6.57
N LEU A 45 -16.57 -23.08 6.07
CA LEU A 45 -16.69 -21.67 6.42
C LEU A 45 -17.64 -20.93 5.47
N GLU A 46 -18.43 -20.03 6.02
CA GLU A 46 -19.40 -19.20 5.30
C GLU A 46 -19.34 -17.75 5.82
N ASN A 47 -19.91 -16.81 5.07
CA ASN A 47 -20.09 -15.40 5.48
C ASN A 47 -18.80 -14.74 6.02
N LEU A 48 -17.66 -15.02 5.38
CA LEU A 48 -16.39 -14.40 5.72
C LEU A 48 -16.45 -12.88 5.50
N THR A 49 -16.10 -12.13 6.54
CA THR A 49 -15.98 -10.68 6.53
C THR A 49 -14.72 -10.27 7.29
N PHE A 50 -14.10 -9.18 6.87
CA PHE A 50 -12.93 -8.63 7.57
C PHE A 50 -12.83 -7.12 7.34
N THR A 51 -12.12 -6.42 8.23
CA THR A 51 -11.81 -5.00 8.07
C THR A 51 -10.94 -4.82 6.84
N THR A 52 -11.36 -4.00 5.87
CA THR A 52 -10.56 -3.64 4.70
C THR A 52 -10.92 -2.24 4.19
N PRO A 53 -9.94 -1.42 3.77
CA PRO A 53 -8.49 -1.63 3.99
C PRO A 53 -8.15 -1.63 5.49
N SER A 54 -6.98 -2.15 5.86
CA SER A 54 -6.51 -2.08 7.26
C SER A 54 -5.84 -0.73 7.56
N GLU A 55 -5.98 -0.23 8.78
CA GLU A 55 -5.40 1.06 9.20
C GLU A 55 -4.29 0.82 10.22
N ASP A 56 -3.28 1.68 10.27
CA ASP A 56 -2.18 1.60 11.25
C ASP A 56 -2.70 1.76 12.68
N LEU A 57 -2.15 0.97 13.61
CA LEU A 57 -2.46 1.04 15.05
C LEU A 57 -3.96 0.87 15.39
N SER A 58 -4.73 0.31 14.47
CA SER A 58 -6.18 0.12 14.56
C SER A 58 -6.55 -1.35 14.68
N GLU A 59 -7.78 -1.62 15.10
CA GLU A 59 -8.29 -2.99 15.16
C GLU A 59 -8.56 -3.52 13.74
N TRP A 60 -7.88 -4.61 13.38
CA TRP A 60 -8.25 -5.44 12.25
C TRP A 60 -9.06 -6.64 12.76
N LYS A 61 -10.30 -6.76 12.29
CA LYS A 61 -11.22 -7.81 12.70
C LYS A 61 -11.52 -8.73 11.53
N LEU A 62 -11.54 -10.04 11.80
CA LEU A 62 -12.04 -11.07 10.89
C LEU A 62 -13.21 -11.79 11.56
N SER A 63 -14.28 -12.03 10.81
CA SER A 63 -15.45 -12.78 11.28
C SER A 63 -15.92 -13.77 10.22
N VAL A 64 -16.34 -14.96 10.67
CA VAL A 64 -16.76 -16.05 9.79
C VAL A 64 -17.80 -16.92 10.50
N SER A 65 -18.77 -17.46 9.76
CA SER A 65 -19.69 -18.48 10.27
C SER A 65 -19.25 -19.86 9.81
N VAL A 66 -19.71 -20.89 10.52
CA VAL A 66 -19.50 -22.29 10.14
C VAL A 66 -20.83 -22.84 9.64
N SER A 67 -20.82 -23.54 8.52
CA SER A 67 -22.02 -24.16 7.93
C SER A 67 -22.67 -25.12 8.91
N GLU A 68 -24.01 -25.13 9.02
CA GLU A 68 -24.76 -26.00 9.93
C GLU A 68 -24.52 -27.50 9.67
N ASN A 69 -24.14 -27.86 8.44
CA ASN A 69 -23.82 -29.23 8.05
C ASN A 69 -22.43 -29.69 8.53
N SER A 70 -21.61 -28.76 9.03
CA SER A 70 -20.25 -29.05 9.48
C SER A 70 -20.27 -29.54 10.92
N GLN A 71 -20.22 -30.86 11.09
CA GLN A 71 -20.11 -31.49 12.40
C GLN A 71 -18.66 -31.53 12.87
N ASN A 72 -18.46 -31.55 14.19
CA ASN A 72 -17.19 -31.84 14.86
C ASN A 72 -16.12 -30.74 14.81
N ILE A 73 -16.47 -29.49 14.48
CA ILE A 73 -15.55 -28.34 14.64
C ILE A 73 -15.60 -27.87 16.09
N THR A 74 -14.44 -27.81 16.74
CA THR A 74 -14.34 -27.46 18.18
C THR A 74 -13.87 -26.03 18.41
N LYS A 75 -12.96 -25.54 17.57
CA LYS A 75 -12.38 -24.20 17.67
C LYS A 75 -11.90 -23.73 16.30
N LEU A 76 -11.97 -22.41 16.11
CA LEU A 76 -11.23 -21.73 15.04
C LEU A 76 -10.08 -20.94 15.66
N LYS A 77 -8.91 -20.98 15.02
CA LYS A 77 -7.80 -20.08 15.33
C LYS A 77 -7.50 -19.20 14.14
N LEU A 78 -7.12 -17.98 14.40
CA LEU A 78 -6.68 -17.03 13.40
C LEU A 78 -5.15 -16.89 13.51
N GLU A 79 -4.46 -17.32 12.46
CA GLU A 79 -3.04 -17.05 12.23
C GLU A 79 -2.93 -15.71 11.48
N THR A 80 -2.12 -14.79 11.98
CA THR A 80 -1.84 -13.50 11.33
C THR A 80 -0.35 -13.24 11.27
N GLN A 81 0.10 -12.55 10.23
CA GLN A 81 1.46 -12.04 10.10
C GLN A 81 1.41 -10.63 9.52
N ILE A 82 1.91 -9.66 10.29
CA ILE A 82 1.94 -8.26 9.88
C ILE A 82 3.29 -7.98 9.19
N CYS A 83 3.24 -7.37 8.02
CA CYS A 83 4.42 -6.90 7.31
C CYS A 83 4.44 -5.37 7.30
N VAL A 84 5.58 -4.79 7.68
CA VAL A 84 5.82 -3.35 7.78
C VAL A 84 6.84 -2.91 6.75
N TYR A 85 6.92 -1.61 6.45
CA TYR A 85 7.80 -1.07 5.42
C TYR A 85 8.99 -0.22 5.89
N ASP A 86 9.15 0.01 7.19
CA ASP A 86 10.29 0.75 7.74
C ASP A 86 10.88 0.06 8.99
N PRO A 87 11.82 -0.91 8.82
CA PRO A 87 12.28 -1.48 7.55
C PRO A 87 11.29 -2.48 6.94
N ILE A 88 11.41 -2.79 5.65
CA ILE A 88 10.57 -3.80 4.97
C ILE A 88 10.82 -5.19 5.58
N VAL A 89 9.93 -5.62 6.47
CA VAL A 89 10.03 -6.90 7.19
C VAL A 89 8.65 -7.43 7.55
N CYS A 90 8.52 -8.76 7.57
CA CYS A 90 7.36 -9.43 8.12
C CYS A 90 7.68 -9.96 9.52
N HIS A 91 6.81 -9.65 10.48
CA HIS A 91 6.91 -10.17 11.84
C HIS A 91 6.65 -11.69 11.86
N SER A 92 6.99 -12.35 12.97
CA SER A 92 6.62 -13.76 13.14
C SER A 92 5.10 -13.92 13.17
N PRO A 93 4.54 -15.02 12.63
CA PRO A 93 3.11 -15.27 12.73
C PRO A 93 2.65 -15.38 14.19
N GLU A 94 1.48 -14.81 14.46
CA GLU A 94 0.79 -14.88 15.74
C GLU A 94 -0.53 -15.63 15.59
N PHE A 95 -0.91 -16.36 16.64
CA PHE A 95 -2.13 -17.16 16.67
C PHE A 95 -3.05 -16.68 17.79
N ILE A 96 -4.30 -16.45 17.45
CA ILE A 96 -5.36 -16.17 18.43
C ILE A 96 -6.49 -17.18 18.30
N ASP A 97 -7.04 -17.62 19.42
CA ASP A 97 -8.28 -18.39 19.43
C ASP A 97 -9.44 -17.44 19.13
N MET A 98 -10.26 -17.78 18.13
CA MET A 98 -11.42 -16.95 17.76
C MET A 98 -12.53 -17.13 18.79
N THR A 99 -13.22 -16.04 19.09
CA THR A 99 -14.36 -16.05 20.01
C THR A 99 -15.64 -16.36 19.24
N TYR A 100 -16.41 -17.33 19.73
CA TYR A 100 -17.72 -17.68 19.19
C TYR A 100 -18.83 -16.92 19.93
N ASN A 101 -19.62 -16.14 19.18
CA ASN A 101 -20.81 -15.46 19.68
C ASN A 101 -21.88 -15.38 18.58
N ASP A 102 -23.15 -15.64 18.91
CA ASP A 102 -24.29 -15.51 18.00
C ASP A 102 -24.07 -16.13 16.60
N ASN A 103 -23.62 -17.39 16.55
CA ASN A 103 -23.28 -18.13 15.32
C ASN A 103 -22.11 -17.57 14.49
N LEU A 104 -21.34 -16.64 15.05
CA LEU A 104 -20.20 -16.01 14.39
C LEU A 104 -18.92 -16.25 15.19
N TRP A 105 -17.88 -16.71 14.50
CA TRP A 105 -16.53 -16.74 15.04
C TRP A 105 -15.84 -15.44 14.68
N SER A 106 -15.18 -14.79 15.63
CA SER A 106 -14.46 -13.55 15.38
C SER A 106 -13.08 -13.53 16.04
N GLY A 107 -12.12 -12.96 15.34
CA GLY A 107 -10.77 -12.68 15.83
C GLY A 107 -10.44 -11.21 15.56
N THR A 108 -9.76 -10.57 16.50
CA THR A 108 -9.31 -9.18 16.39
C THR A 108 -7.85 -9.10 16.78
N ILE A 109 -7.06 -8.38 15.98
CA ILE A 109 -5.70 -7.98 16.32
C ILE A 109 -5.58 -6.46 16.19
N THR A 110 -4.54 -5.89 16.81
CA THR A 110 -4.13 -4.51 16.56
C THR A 110 -2.99 -4.52 15.55
N THR A 111 -3.15 -3.77 14.46
CA THR A 111 -2.10 -3.62 13.44
C THR A 111 -0.91 -2.82 13.98
N LEU A 112 0.21 -2.87 13.27
CA LEU A 112 1.41 -2.10 13.60
C LEU A 112 1.43 -0.77 12.82
N GLU A 113 2.23 0.16 13.31
CA GLU A 113 2.57 1.37 12.57
C GLU A 113 3.34 1.02 11.30
N LYS A 114 3.09 1.76 10.20
CA LYS A 114 3.70 1.54 8.88
C LYS A 114 3.55 0.10 8.41
N HIS A 115 2.39 -0.53 8.64
CA HIS A 115 2.13 -1.85 8.09
C HIS A 115 1.68 -1.75 6.64
N SER A 116 2.25 -2.59 5.77
CA SER A 116 1.88 -2.66 4.35
C SER A 116 0.68 -3.56 4.12
N TYR A 117 0.61 -4.67 4.86
CA TYR A 117 -0.47 -5.63 4.75
C TYR A 117 -0.47 -6.59 5.95
N VAL A 118 -1.62 -7.22 6.16
CA VAL A 118 -1.77 -8.35 7.09
C VAL A 118 -2.00 -9.62 6.28
N ASN A 119 -1.07 -10.57 6.39
CA ASN A 119 -1.28 -11.94 5.95
C ASN A 119 -2.13 -12.67 7.01
N TRP A 120 -3.09 -13.48 6.59
CA TRP A 120 -3.93 -14.23 7.52
C TRP A 120 -4.33 -15.62 7.00
N ARG A 121 -4.64 -16.51 7.94
CA ARG A 121 -5.13 -17.88 7.71
C ARG A 121 -5.99 -18.34 8.89
N ILE A 122 -7.06 -19.07 8.60
CA ILE A 122 -7.91 -19.70 9.61
C ILE A 122 -7.52 -21.17 9.76
N HIS A 123 -7.29 -21.59 10.99
CA HIS A 123 -7.14 -22.99 11.38
C HIS A 123 -8.46 -23.49 11.95
N ILE A 124 -9.05 -24.48 11.27
CA ILE A 124 -10.26 -25.15 11.69
C ILE A 124 -9.85 -26.42 12.40
N VAL A 125 -10.17 -26.53 13.69
CA VAL A 125 -9.74 -27.66 14.51
C VAL A 125 -10.93 -28.53 14.85
N TYR A 126 -10.81 -29.81 14.50
CA TYR A 126 -11.86 -30.80 14.71
C TYR A 126 -11.70 -31.53 16.04
N GLU A 127 -12.74 -32.26 16.48
CA GLU A 127 -12.75 -33.04 17.73
C GLU A 127 -11.63 -34.09 17.81
N ASN A 128 -11.20 -34.63 16.67
CA ASN A 128 -10.09 -35.58 16.57
C ASN A 128 -8.70 -34.89 16.55
N GLU A 129 -8.64 -33.60 16.87
CA GLU A 129 -7.44 -32.74 16.85
C GLU A 129 -6.80 -32.55 15.46
N SER A 130 -7.48 -33.00 14.39
CA SER A 130 -7.06 -32.67 13.03
C SER A 130 -7.32 -31.20 12.71
N GLU A 131 -6.48 -30.63 11.84
CA GLU A 131 -6.59 -29.23 11.41
C GLU A 131 -6.81 -29.14 9.90
N LEU A 132 -7.76 -28.31 9.48
CA LEU A 132 -7.91 -27.81 8.11
C LEU A 132 -7.52 -26.34 8.07
N LEU A 133 -6.80 -25.95 7.03
CA LEU A 133 -6.25 -24.60 6.88
C LEU A 133 -6.93 -23.89 5.72
N ILE A 134 -7.40 -22.67 5.97
CA ILE A 134 -8.04 -21.83 4.96
C ILE A 134 -7.35 -20.45 4.93
N PRO A 135 -6.63 -20.08 3.87
CA PRO A 135 -6.24 -20.93 2.73
C PRO A 135 -5.26 -22.05 3.13
N GLU A 136 -5.14 -23.06 2.26
CA GLU A 136 -4.13 -24.11 2.42
C GLU A 136 -2.72 -23.52 2.30
N ARG A 137 -1.71 -24.18 2.90
CA ARG A 137 -0.32 -23.69 2.86
C ARG A 137 0.25 -23.58 1.45
N SER A 138 -0.20 -24.43 0.52
CA SER A 138 0.21 -24.38 -0.89
C SER A 138 -0.26 -23.12 -1.60
N ASP A 139 -1.37 -22.55 -1.16
CA ASP A 139 -1.97 -21.34 -1.75
C ASP A 139 -1.40 -20.06 -1.12
N GLY A 140 -0.55 -20.20 -0.10
CA GLY A 140 0.03 -19.11 0.65
C GLY A 140 -0.88 -18.59 1.75
N TYR A 141 -0.86 -17.28 1.97
CA TYR A 141 -1.74 -16.58 2.90
C TYR A 141 -2.81 -15.82 2.13
N ALA A 142 -3.96 -15.65 2.76
CA ALA A 142 -4.86 -14.58 2.39
C ALA A 142 -4.27 -13.25 2.88
N LYS A 143 -4.66 -12.14 2.25
CA LYS A 143 -4.00 -10.84 2.47
C LYS A 143 -4.99 -9.71 2.44
N VAL A 144 -4.86 -8.79 3.40
CA VAL A 144 -5.51 -7.48 3.38
C VAL A 144 -4.45 -6.39 3.27
N TRP A 145 -4.66 -5.42 2.39
CA TRP A 145 -3.78 -4.26 2.25
C TRP A 145 -4.16 -3.14 3.21
N SER A 146 -3.16 -2.40 3.66
CA SER A 146 -3.39 -1.21 4.47
C SER A 146 -3.84 -0.02 3.62
N THR A 147 -4.37 1.00 4.28
CA THR A 147 -4.69 2.31 3.68
C THR A 147 -3.46 3.02 3.12
N CYS A 148 -2.28 2.71 3.64
CA CYS A 148 -0.98 3.13 3.12
C CYS A 148 0.05 2.00 3.21
N TRP A 149 0.55 1.57 2.06
CA TRP A 149 1.51 0.48 1.99
C TRP A 149 2.74 0.84 1.16
N GLU A 150 3.89 0.30 1.57
CA GLU A 150 5.06 0.20 0.71
C GLU A 150 5.56 -1.24 0.68
N ILE A 151 6.07 -1.67 -0.47
CA ILE A 151 6.70 -2.99 -0.63
C ILE A 151 7.95 -2.87 -1.49
N MET A 152 8.82 -3.88 -1.39
CA MET A 152 9.94 -4.02 -2.32
C MET A 152 9.60 -5.05 -3.39
N GLU A 153 9.56 -4.60 -4.64
CA GLU A 153 9.34 -5.46 -5.80
C GLU A 153 10.43 -5.14 -6.84
N ASN A 154 11.10 -6.17 -7.38
CA ASN A 154 12.19 -5.97 -8.35
C ASN A 154 13.33 -5.02 -7.91
N LYS A 155 13.56 -4.90 -6.59
CA LYS A 155 14.52 -3.97 -5.95
C LYS A 155 14.11 -2.49 -5.99
N GLU A 156 12.85 -2.21 -6.30
CA GLU A 156 12.27 -0.88 -6.25
C GLU A 156 11.24 -0.83 -5.11
N ILE A 157 11.16 0.31 -4.43
CA ILE A 157 10.11 0.57 -3.45
C ILE A 157 8.89 1.03 -4.22
N ILE A 158 7.79 0.32 -4.07
CA ILE A 158 6.49 0.68 -4.61
C ILE A 158 5.63 1.10 -3.44
N THR A 159 5.02 2.28 -3.54
CA THR A 159 4.10 2.84 -2.56
C THR A 159 2.70 2.95 -3.17
N GLY A 160 1.67 2.76 -2.36
CA GLY A 160 0.29 2.93 -2.78
C GLY A 160 -0.67 3.00 -1.59
N GLY A 161 -1.95 3.21 -1.88
CA GLY A 161 -2.97 3.44 -0.87
C GLY A 161 -3.43 4.90 -0.77
N ALA A 162 -4.64 5.09 -0.27
CA ALA A 162 -5.35 6.37 -0.31
C ALA A 162 -4.91 7.37 0.77
N ASP A 163 -4.19 6.92 1.80
CA ASP A 163 -3.83 7.74 2.97
C ASP A 163 -2.37 7.57 3.37
N CYS A 164 -1.49 7.44 2.38
CA CYS A 164 -0.06 7.66 2.60
C CYS A 164 0.14 9.15 2.74
N GLY A 165 0.04 9.67 3.98
CA GLY A 165 0.15 11.10 4.24
C GLY A 165 1.29 11.74 3.45
N ASP A 166 1.05 12.94 2.92
CA ASP A 166 2.07 13.82 2.35
C ASP A 166 3.01 14.26 3.48
N ASN A 167 3.81 13.35 4.01
CA ASN A 167 4.97 13.73 4.77
C ASN A 167 5.99 14.21 3.74
N ASP A 168 5.93 15.51 3.47
CA ASP A 168 6.88 16.36 2.72
C ASP A 168 8.34 16.28 3.23
N GLU A 169 8.71 15.20 3.92
CA GLU A 169 10.01 14.94 4.50
C GLU A 169 10.36 13.45 4.33
N ASN A 170 10.47 12.98 3.09
CA ASN A 170 11.51 12.04 2.63
C ASN A 170 11.18 11.57 1.20
N ILE A 171 11.79 12.22 0.20
CA ILE A 171 12.04 11.59 -1.09
C ILE A 171 13.04 10.44 -0.83
N SER A 172 12.55 9.30 -0.35
CA SER A 172 13.27 8.03 -0.37
C SER A 172 13.11 7.42 -1.76
N GLY A 173 13.76 8.07 -2.70
CA GLY A 173 13.76 7.70 -4.11
C GLY A 173 14.64 8.69 -4.82
N PHE A 174 15.95 8.45 -4.80
CA PHE A 174 16.99 9.18 -5.51
C PHE A 174 16.43 10.19 -6.53
N PRO A 175 16.36 11.50 -6.20
CA PRO A 175 16.04 12.47 -7.23
C PRO A 175 17.23 12.45 -8.19
N PHE A 176 17.00 11.94 -9.40
CA PHE A 176 17.90 12.12 -10.52
C PHE A 176 18.22 13.62 -10.60
N PHE A 177 19.44 13.99 -10.20
CA PHE A 177 19.95 15.33 -10.40
C PHE A 177 19.87 15.65 -11.89
N SER A 178 18.86 16.40 -12.32
CA SER A 178 18.96 17.13 -13.58
C SER A 178 19.91 18.30 -13.34
N ALA A 179 21.21 18.04 -13.51
CA ALA A 179 22.22 19.08 -13.52
C ALA A 179 21.97 19.98 -14.73
N ILE A 180 21.21 21.06 -14.55
CA ILE A 180 21.11 22.13 -15.55
C ILE A 180 22.40 22.95 -15.46
N ILE A 181 23.43 22.56 -16.20
CA ILE A 181 24.60 23.41 -16.42
C ILE A 181 24.17 24.52 -17.40
N SER A 182 23.76 25.67 -16.88
CA SER A 182 23.52 26.87 -17.67
C SER A 182 24.85 27.62 -17.89
N LEU A 183 25.53 27.33 -18.99
CA LEU A 183 26.61 28.17 -19.51
C LEU A 183 26.02 29.24 -20.44
N THR A 184 25.79 30.44 -19.91
CA THR A 184 25.59 31.63 -20.75
C THR A 184 26.72 32.62 -20.48
N LEU A 185 27.75 32.62 -21.33
CA LEU A 185 28.72 33.72 -21.37
C LEU A 185 28.09 34.91 -22.11
N ALA A 186 27.76 35.96 -21.37
CA ALA A 186 27.47 37.28 -21.94
C ALA A 186 28.71 38.16 -21.76
N THR A 187 29.62 38.20 -22.74
CA THR A 187 30.65 39.24 -22.81
C THR A 187 30.11 40.44 -23.57
N ILE A 188 29.62 41.44 -22.84
CA ILE A 188 29.38 42.78 -23.36
C ILE A 188 30.74 43.48 -23.45
N ILE A 189 31.32 43.60 -24.65
CA ILE A 189 32.40 44.56 -24.89
C ILE A 189 31.75 45.87 -25.34
N ILE A 190 31.50 46.76 -24.37
CA ILE A 190 31.36 48.19 -24.65
C ILE A 190 32.78 48.73 -24.72
N LYS A 191 33.27 49.07 -25.92
CA LYS A 191 34.38 50.01 -26.04
C LYS A 191 33.89 51.28 -26.72
N LYS A 192 33.86 52.30 -25.87
CA LYS A 192 33.47 53.70 -26.06
C LYS A 192 34.41 54.38 -27.06
N ASN A 193 33.83 55.16 -27.97
CA ASN A 193 34.54 56.15 -28.80
C ASN A 193 35.29 57.15 -27.90
N GLN A 194 36.58 57.34 -28.18
CA GLN A 194 37.27 58.62 -28.14
C GLN A 194 38.37 58.60 -29.21
#